data_AF-A0A957TEF7-F1
#
_entry.id   AF-A0A957TEF7-F1
#
_cell.length_a   1.000
_cell.length_b   1.000
_cell.length_c   1.000
_cell.angle_alpha   90.00
_cell.angle_beta   90.00
_cell.angle_gamma   90.00
#
_symmetry.space_group_name_H-M   'P 1'
#
loop_
_entity.id
_entity.type
_entity.pdbx_description
1 polymer ?
#
loop_
_entity_poly.entity_id
_entity_poly.type
_entity_poly.pdbx_seq_one_letter_code
_entity_poly.pdbx_strand_id
1 'polypeptide(L)'
;MKKVFPILLLLLSACAPAQNSQVVLPQILPSATAYIDPSYPTAEVDISVPQQTASGIEVRVDRAWVEGKNVNADVCFTLPDASDWSIWSASLSYGGIVLQEFGTTLVSLQEASNGQPGLRCDTVTFVVPPDADLSNSIIMIESIAAPPQPGDYCAIYMPKIQQAMLERGTGVSVDCVDVNGMLTMQIMSKPTDMSQEQAEQLVYSDEFYTVRGPWSFPFNLSQ
;
A
#
# COMPACT_ATOMS: atom_id res chain seq x y z
N MET A 1 -20.08 6.95 -82.37
CA MET A 1 -21.30 6.47 -81.69
C MET A 1 -20.88 5.81 -80.37
N LYS A 2 -21.45 6.23 -79.22
CA LYS A 2 -21.85 5.46 -78.01
C LYS A 2 -20.91 4.31 -77.55
N LYS A 3 -20.39 4.17 -76.32
CA LYS A 3 -20.90 4.37 -74.93
C LYS A 3 -19.67 4.39 -73.97
N VAL A 4 -19.52 5.32 -73.02
CA VAL A 4 -20.00 5.33 -71.60
C VAL A 4 -19.66 4.07 -70.78
N PHE A 5 -18.69 4.15 -69.86
CA PHE A 5 -18.88 3.98 -68.40
C PHE A 5 -17.58 4.31 -67.60
N PRO A 6 -17.62 5.25 -66.63
CA PRO A 6 -16.58 5.44 -65.63
C PRO A 6 -16.96 4.74 -64.30
N ILE A 7 -16.03 4.00 -63.70
CA ILE A 7 -16.11 3.54 -62.30
C ILE A 7 -14.75 3.81 -61.67
N LEU A 8 -14.59 4.95 -61.00
CA LEU A 8 -13.64 5.11 -59.90
C LEU A 8 -13.94 6.40 -59.11
N LEU A 9 -15.10 6.42 -58.46
CA LEU A 9 -15.37 7.32 -57.35
C LEU A 9 -15.81 6.42 -56.20
N LEU A 10 -14.97 6.26 -55.18
CA LEU A 10 -15.30 5.93 -53.77
C LEU A 10 -14.01 5.51 -53.03
N LEU A 11 -13.10 6.45 -52.81
CA LEU A 11 -12.05 6.33 -51.79
C LEU A 11 -11.81 7.69 -51.12
N LEU A 12 -12.87 8.25 -50.52
CA LEU A 12 -12.78 9.41 -49.63
C LEU A 12 -13.77 9.23 -48.47
N SER A 13 -13.46 8.30 -47.58
CA SER A 13 -14.07 8.13 -46.24
C SER A 13 -13.06 7.30 -45.44
N ALA A 14 -12.49 7.70 -44.32
CA ALA A 14 -12.79 8.77 -43.38
C ALA A 14 -11.52 9.07 -42.59
N CYS A 15 -11.04 10.32 -42.60
CA CYS A 15 -10.19 10.83 -41.52
C CYS A 15 -11.14 11.50 -40.53
N ALA A 16 -11.63 10.74 -39.55
CA ALA A 16 -12.27 11.33 -38.39
C ALA A 16 -11.18 12.00 -37.54
N PRO A 17 -11.35 13.25 -37.08
CA PRO A 17 -10.44 13.82 -36.11
C PRO A 17 -10.52 12.98 -34.83
N ALA A 18 -9.37 12.54 -34.33
CA ALA A 18 -9.27 11.89 -33.03
C ALA A 18 -9.97 12.77 -31.99
N GLN A 19 -10.95 12.20 -31.28
CA GLN A 19 -11.53 12.85 -30.11
C GLN A 19 -10.39 13.25 -29.20
N ASN A 20 -10.30 14.55 -28.92
CA ASN A 20 -9.51 15.11 -27.83
C ASN A 20 -9.84 14.28 -26.59
N SER A 21 -8.96 13.34 -26.26
CA SER A 21 -8.94 12.73 -24.95
C SER A 21 -8.49 13.85 -24.03
N GLN A 22 -9.46 14.56 -23.47
CA GLN A 22 -9.18 15.45 -22.36
C GLN A 22 -8.56 14.58 -21.29
N VAL A 23 -7.26 14.77 -21.07
CA VAL A 23 -6.57 14.27 -19.89
C VAL A 23 -7.30 14.91 -18.71
N VAL A 24 -8.21 14.16 -18.10
CA VAL A 24 -8.80 14.52 -16.82
C VAL A 24 -7.66 14.34 -15.81
N LEU A 25 -6.99 15.44 -15.50
CA LEU A 25 -6.08 15.50 -14.37
C LEU A 25 -6.84 15.01 -13.12
N PRO A 26 -6.21 14.20 -12.26
CA PRO A 26 -6.80 13.85 -10.97
C PRO A 26 -7.24 15.14 -10.29
N GLN A 27 -8.48 15.19 -9.81
CA GLN A 27 -8.93 16.32 -8.98
C GLN A 27 -7.98 16.40 -7.80
N ILE A 28 -7.10 17.41 -7.82
CA ILE A 28 -6.24 17.76 -6.70
C ILE A 28 -7.20 18.10 -5.56
N LEU A 29 -7.33 17.19 -4.59
CA LEU A 29 -8.05 17.46 -3.36
C LEU A 29 -7.49 18.77 -2.76
N PRO A 30 -8.35 19.64 -2.21
CA PRO A 30 -7.92 20.91 -1.66
C PRO A 30 -6.80 20.68 -0.64
N SER A 31 -5.68 21.38 -0.82
CA SER A 31 -4.58 21.38 0.14
C SER A 31 -5.12 21.82 1.51
N ALA A 32 -4.71 21.09 2.56
CA ALA A 32 -5.21 21.29 3.91
C ALA A 32 -4.98 22.74 4.38
N THR A 33 -6.07 23.51 4.50
CA THR A 33 -6.05 24.78 5.22
C THR A 33 -6.23 24.49 6.71
N ALA A 34 -5.48 25.20 7.58
CA ALA A 34 -5.56 25.08 9.04
C ALA A 34 -6.91 25.53 9.65
N TYR A 35 -7.84 26.01 8.81
CA TYR A 35 -9.19 26.35 9.25
C TYR A 35 -10.05 25.07 9.31
N ILE A 36 -10.48 24.72 10.51
CA ILE A 36 -11.52 23.72 10.76
C ILE A 36 -12.84 24.50 10.91
N ASP A 37 -13.78 24.23 10.01
CA ASP A 37 -15.12 24.82 10.09
C ASP A 37 -15.84 24.25 11.33
N PRO A 38 -16.49 25.06 12.18
CA PRO A 38 -17.26 24.56 13.33
C PRO A 38 -18.36 23.55 12.97
N SER A 39 -18.75 23.46 11.70
CA SER A 39 -19.70 22.46 11.19
C SER A 39 -19.14 21.03 11.13
N TYR A 40 -17.83 20.82 11.26
CA TYR A 40 -17.27 19.48 11.26
C TYR A 40 -17.61 18.73 12.56
N PRO A 41 -18.21 17.53 12.48
CA PRO A 41 -18.56 16.74 13.65
C PRO A 41 -17.31 16.28 14.40
N THR A 42 -17.36 16.26 15.73
CA THR A 42 -16.41 15.50 16.56
C THR A 42 -17.16 14.33 17.20
N ALA A 43 -16.64 13.12 17.01
CA ALA A 43 -17.23 11.88 17.52
C ALA A 43 -16.15 10.81 17.64
N GLU A 44 -16.31 9.89 18.59
CA GLU A 44 -15.40 8.76 18.82
C GLU A 44 -16.24 7.49 19.02
N VAL A 45 -15.75 6.36 18.50
CA VAL A 45 -16.43 5.07 18.61
C VAL A 45 -15.41 3.93 18.80
N ASP A 46 -15.83 2.93 19.56
CA ASP A 46 -15.15 1.64 19.65
C ASP A 46 -15.38 0.81 18.39
N ILE A 47 -14.40 -0.01 18.02
CA ILE A 47 -14.49 -0.87 16.83
C ILE A 47 -15.25 -2.16 17.16
N SER A 48 -16.24 -2.49 16.33
CA SER A 48 -17.11 -3.66 16.53
C SER A 48 -16.37 -5.01 16.46
N VAL A 49 -15.39 -5.11 15.55
CA VAL A 49 -14.48 -6.25 15.42
C VAL A 49 -13.06 -5.70 15.52
N PRO A 50 -12.57 -5.45 16.74
CA PRO A 50 -11.37 -4.63 16.92
C PRO A 50 -10.11 -5.36 16.46
N GLN A 51 -10.09 -6.68 16.34
CA GLN A 51 -8.87 -7.46 16.10
C GLN A 51 -9.04 -8.48 14.97
N GLN A 52 -8.04 -8.60 14.11
CA GLN A 52 -7.96 -9.58 13.03
C GLN A 52 -6.54 -10.11 12.87
N THR A 53 -6.41 -11.34 12.37
CA THR A 53 -5.11 -11.96 12.10
C THR A 53 -5.07 -12.45 10.66
N ALA A 54 -4.04 -12.05 9.91
CA ALA A 54 -3.77 -12.50 8.55
C ALA A 54 -2.25 -12.59 8.35
N SER A 55 -1.79 -13.57 7.58
CA SER A 55 -0.36 -13.77 7.29
C SER A 55 0.53 -13.85 8.54
N GLY A 56 -0.01 -14.37 9.65
CA GLY A 56 0.69 -14.47 10.94
C GLY A 56 0.80 -13.15 11.72
N ILE A 57 0.22 -12.06 11.22
CA ILE A 57 0.22 -10.75 11.86
C ILE A 57 -1.17 -10.44 12.41
N GLU A 58 -1.19 -10.16 13.70
CA GLU A 58 -2.36 -9.63 14.39
C GLU A 58 -2.38 -8.11 14.23
N VAL A 59 -3.50 -7.59 13.75
CA VAL A 59 -3.79 -6.16 13.64
C VAL A 59 -5.05 -5.88 14.44
N ARG A 60 -4.99 -4.82 15.23
CA ARG A 60 -6.08 -4.35 16.08
C ARG A 60 -6.32 -2.86 15.84
N VAL A 61 -7.58 -2.45 15.79
CA VAL A 61 -7.98 -1.05 15.81
C VAL A 61 -8.70 -0.79 17.12
N ASP A 62 -8.10 0.06 17.96
CA ASP A 62 -8.59 0.30 19.32
C ASP A 62 -9.77 1.26 19.31
N ARG A 63 -9.72 2.29 18.45
CA ARG A 63 -10.77 3.30 18.29
C ARG A 63 -10.71 3.98 16.93
N ALA A 64 -11.83 4.56 16.52
CA ALA A 64 -11.90 5.51 15.42
C ALA A 64 -12.62 6.79 15.86
N TRP A 65 -12.16 7.95 15.41
CA TRP A 65 -12.76 9.24 15.75
C TRP A 65 -12.68 10.24 14.60
N VAL A 66 -13.58 11.21 14.61
CA VAL A 66 -13.52 12.38 13.73
C VAL A 66 -13.04 13.59 14.52
N GLU A 67 -12.06 14.29 13.98
CA GLU A 67 -11.60 15.60 14.46
C GLU A 67 -11.51 16.57 13.28
N GLY A 68 -12.50 17.46 13.17
CA GLY A 68 -12.59 18.35 12.02
C GLY A 68 -12.78 17.56 10.72
N LYS A 69 -11.86 17.75 9.78
CA LYS A 69 -11.88 17.07 8.46
C LYS A 69 -11.27 15.67 8.51
N ASN A 70 -10.74 15.27 9.66
CA ASN A 70 -9.90 14.09 9.79
C ASN A 70 -10.70 12.97 10.42
N VAL A 71 -10.78 11.82 9.75
CA VAL A 71 -11.11 10.55 10.40
C VAL A 71 -9.78 9.92 10.80
N ASN A 72 -9.64 9.59 12.07
CA ASN A 72 -8.45 8.98 12.64
C ASN A 72 -8.79 7.61 13.22
N ALA A 73 -7.82 6.72 13.24
CA ALA A 73 -7.92 5.45 13.93
C ALA A 73 -6.59 5.03 14.53
N ASP A 74 -6.62 4.51 15.75
CA ASP A 74 -5.44 3.95 16.40
C ASP A 74 -5.33 2.47 16.05
N VAL A 75 -4.31 2.15 15.26
CA VAL A 75 -4.06 0.83 14.68
C VAL A 75 -2.80 0.25 15.30
N CYS A 76 -2.92 -0.87 16.00
CA CYS A 76 -1.81 -1.63 16.56
C CYS A 76 -1.58 -2.92 15.79
N PHE A 77 -0.34 -3.32 15.59
CA PHE A 77 0.00 -4.60 14.94
C PHE A 77 1.24 -5.25 15.52
N THR A 78 1.26 -6.58 15.49
CA THR A 78 2.43 -7.37 15.91
C THR A 78 3.55 -7.24 14.90
N LEU A 79 4.78 -7.04 15.37
CA LEU A 79 5.95 -6.93 14.51
C LEU A 79 6.42 -8.30 14.02
N PRO A 80 6.60 -8.51 12.70
CA PRO A 80 7.17 -9.75 12.16
C PRO A 80 8.58 -10.05 12.68
N ASP A 81 9.39 -9.01 12.87
CA ASP A 81 10.77 -9.07 13.36
C ASP A 81 11.20 -7.67 13.88
N ALA A 82 12.52 -7.47 14.06
CA ALA A 82 13.08 -6.24 14.59
C ALA A 82 13.27 -5.11 13.55
N SER A 83 12.83 -5.28 12.29
CA SER A 83 12.88 -4.20 11.30
C SER A 83 11.89 -3.08 11.64
N ASP A 84 12.08 -1.90 11.04
CA ASP A 84 11.19 -0.75 11.20
C ASP A 84 9.92 -0.90 10.35
N TRP A 85 9.01 -1.75 10.80
CA TRP A 85 7.71 -1.95 10.15
C TRP A 85 6.79 -0.76 10.40
N SER A 86 6.08 -0.32 9.37
CA SER A 86 5.02 0.68 9.45
C SER A 86 3.81 0.27 8.60
N ILE A 87 2.68 0.93 8.81
CA ILE A 87 1.55 0.85 7.87
C ILE A 87 2.00 1.41 6.53
N TRP A 88 1.86 0.60 5.48
CA TRP A 88 2.31 0.92 4.12
C TRP A 88 1.16 1.35 3.20
N SER A 89 -0.03 0.80 3.46
CA SER A 89 -1.26 1.20 2.76
C SER A 89 -2.44 0.96 3.68
N ALA A 90 -3.30 1.97 3.78
CA ALA A 90 -4.56 1.93 4.50
C ALA A 90 -5.66 2.64 3.67
N SER A 91 -6.90 2.19 3.74
CA SER A 91 -8.01 2.90 3.13
C SER A 91 -9.21 3.05 4.05
N LEU A 92 -9.99 4.10 3.80
CA LEU A 92 -11.28 4.32 4.42
C LEU A 92 -12.35 4.24 3.34
N SER A 93 -13.29 3.32 3.51
CA SER A 93 -14.48 3.23 2.66
C SER A 93 -15.74 3.67 3.40
N TYR A 94 -16.53 4.55 2.77
CA TYR A 94 -17.83 5.01 3.28
C TYR A 94 -18.69 5.46 2.08
N GLY A 95 -20.00 5.21 2.10
CA GLY A 95 -20.91 5.69 1.05
C GLY A 95 -20.53 5.31 -0.39
N GLY A 96 -19.78 4.22 -0.59
CA GLY A 96 -19.24 3.81 -1.90
C GLY A 96 -17.98 4.57 -2.36
N ILE A 97 -17.47 5.49 -1.55
CA ILE A 97 -16.20 6.19 -1.73
C ILE A 97 -15.10 5.35 -1.06
N VAL A 98 -13.89 5.40 -1.63
CA VAL A 98 -12.67 4.85 -1.03
C VAL A 98 -11.61 5.96 -1.01
N LEU A 99 -11.10 6.27 0.18
CA LEU A 99 -10.01 7.21 0.39
C LEU A 99 -8.75 6.45 0.82
N GLN A 100 -7.60 6.85 0.28
CA GLN A 100 -6.31 6.42 0.81
C GLN A 100 -5.97 7.22 2.06
N GLU A 101 -5.10 6.67 2.90
CA GLU A 101 -4.60 7.38 4.06
C GLU A 101 -3.88 8.67 3.64
N PHE A 102 -4.11 9.73 4.42
CA PHE A 102 -3.41 10.99 4.28
C PHE A 102 -2.06 10.96 4.99
N GLY A 103 -1.97 10.23 6.10
CA GLY A 103 -0.74 10.06 6.85
C GLY A 103 -0.88 9.11 8.02
N THR A 104 0.27 8.75 8.58
CA THR A 104 0.39 7.90 9.76
C THR A 104 1.29 8.59 10.80
N THR A 105 0.96 8.45 12.07
CA THR A 105 1.74 8.99 13.18
C THR A 105 2.01 7.90 14.20
N LEU A 106 3.29 7.67 14.55
CA LEU A 106 3.65 6.69 15.57
C LEU A 106 3.09 7.09 16.93
N VAL A 107 2.31 6.20 17.54
CA VAL A 107 1.77 6.33 18.90
C VAL A 107 2.69 5.63 19.90
N SER A 108 3.03 4.37 19.62
CA SER A 108 3.93 3.60 20.48
C SER A 108 4.64 2.48 19.73
N LEU A 109 5.81 2.10 20.25
CA LEU A 109 6.59 0.97 19.77
C LEU A 109 7.10 0.18 20.97
N GLN A 110 6.82 -1.12 20.97
CA GLN A 110 7.29 -2.08 21.95
C GLN A 110 8.11 -3.15 21.25
N GLU A 111 9.37 -3.29 21.65
CA GLU A 111 10.24 -4.35 21.15
C GLU A 111 9.80 -5.72 21.66
N ALA A 112 10.11 -6.77 20.89
CA ALA A 112 9.87 -8.15 21.31
C ALA A 112 10.63 -8.47 22.60
N SER A 113 9.95 -9.03 23.60
CA SER A 113 10.56 -9.37 24.89
C SER A 113 9.85 -10.54 25.55
N ASN A 114 10.59 -11.36 26.31
CA ASN A 114 10.04 -12.49 27.08
C ASN A 114 9.17 -13.47 26.25
N GLY A 115 9.53 -13.69 24.99
CA GLY A 115 8.78 -14.56 24.07
C GLY A 115 7.48 -13.96 23.51
N GLN A 116 7.18 -12.70 23.82
CA GLN A 116 6.10 -11.95 23.19
C GLN A 116 6.61 -11.25 21.92
N PRO A 117 5.83 -11.23 20.83
CA PRO A 117 6.17 -10.46 19.65
C PRO A 117 6.21 -8.97 19.99
N GLY A 118 6.97 -8.20 19.21
CA GLY A 118 6.93 -6.74 19.31
C GLY A 118 5.55 -6.22 18.89
N LEU A 119 5.23 -5.00 19.29
CA LEU A 119 3.96 -4.33 18.98
C LEU A 119 4.24 -2.90 18.54
N ARG A 120 3.62 -2.45 17.46
CA ARG A 120 3.62 -1.06 17.04
C ARG A 120 2.20 -0.56 16.97
N CYS A 121 1.96 0.68 17.42
CA CYS A 121 0.70 1.37 17.25
C CYS A 121 0.91 2.69 16.54
N ASP A 122 0.14 2.93 15.49
CA ASP A 122 0.11 4.16 14.71
C ASP A 122 -1.31 4.74 14.70
N THR A 123 -1.44 6.06 14.69
CA THR A 123 -2.67 6.74 14.29
C THR A 123 -2.67 6.87 12.77
N VAL A 124 -3.67 6.32 12.10
CA VAL A 124 -3.90 6.50 10.66
C VAL A 124 -4.94 7.60 10.46
N THR A 125 -4.64 8.56 9.58
CA THR A 125 -5.50 9.72 9.32
C THR A 125 -6.01 9.70 7.88
N PHE A 126 -7.30 9.96 7.70
CA PHE A 126 -7.99 10.16 6.42
C PHE A 126 -8.66 11.52 6.40
N VAL A 127 -8.73 12.19 5.25
CA VAL A 127 -9.38 13.50 5.12
C VAL A 127 -10.73 13.34 4.41
N VAL A 128 -11.82 13.65 5.09
CA VAL A 128 -13.20 13.54 4.59
C VAL A 128 -13.85 14.91 4.38
N PRO A 129 -14.81 15.04 3.45
CA PRO A 129 -15.63 16.25 3.32
C PRO A 129 -16.59 16.40 4.52
N PRO A 130 -17.11 17.61 4.78
CA PRO A 130 -17.95 17.89 5.96
C PRO A 130 -19.30 17.18 5.95
N ASP A 131 -19.79 16.78 4.77
CA ASP A 131 -21.05 16.07 4.55
C ASP A 131 -20.85 14.56 4.39
N ALA A 132 -19.68 14.03 4.75
CA ALA A 132 -19.42 12.59 4.71
C ALA A 132 -20.36 11.83 5.66
N ASP A 133 -21.16 10.92 5.09
CA ASP A 133 -21.93 9.96 5.88
C ASP A 133 -21.03 8.80 6.32
N LEU A 134 -20.64 8.84 7.60
CA LEU A 134 -19.77 7.85 8.23
C LEU A 134 -20.54 6.77 9.02
N SER A 135 -21.86 6.66 8.81
CA SER A 135 -22.71 5.67 9.49
C SER A 135 -22.35 4.21 9.14
N ASN A 136 -21.74 3.98 7.98
CA ASN A 136 -21.31 2.67 7.52
C ASN A 136 -19.92 2.78 6.92
N SER A 137 -18.91 2.87 7.79
CA SER A 137 -17.53 3.09 7.41
C SER A 137 -16.68 1.85 7.67
N ILE A 138 -15.66 1.64 6.85
CA ILE A 138 -14.72 0.53 6.98
C ILE A 138 -13.31 1.09 6.82
N ILE A 139 -12.47 0.90 7.84
CA ILE A 139 -11.02 1.05 7.70
C ILE A 139 -10.45 -0.27 7.22
N MET A 140 -9.68 -0.24 6.14
CA MET A 140 -8.89 -1.35 5.66
C MET A 140 -7.43 -1.04 5.88
N ILE A 141 -6.70 -1.99 6.45
CA ILE A 141 -5.24 -1.98 6.44
C ILE A 141 -4.84 -3.01 5.39
N GLU A 142 -4.34 -2.56 4.25
CA GLU A 142 -4.00 -3.42 3.13
C GLU A 142 -2.62 -4.05 3.31
N SER A 143 -1.67 -3.31 3.88
CA SER A 143 -0.32 -3.83 4.09
C SER A 143 0.46 -3.05 5.15
N ILE A 144 1.38 -3.78 5.78
CA ILE A 144 2.50 -3.21 6.53
C ILE A 144 3.79 -3.50 5.76
N ALA A 145 4.78 -2.62 5.86
CA ALA A 145 6.07 -2.82 5.23
C ALA A 145 7.21 -2.30 6.09
N ALA A 146 8.40 -2.87 5.90
CA ALA A 146 9.67 -2.36 6.42
C ALA A 146 10.63 -2.14 5.24
N PRO A 147 10.45 -1.07 4.44
CA PRO A 147 11.24 -0.88 3.23
C PRO A 147 12.75 -0.91 3.53
N PRO A 148 13.54 -1.71 2.80
CA PRO A 148 14.95 -1.91 3.10
C PRO A 148 15.75 -0.63 2.91
N GLN A 149 16.58 -0.28 3.89
CA GLN A 149 17.67 0.67 3.68
C GLN A 149 18.85 -0.02 2.97
N PRO A 150 19.77 0.72 2.34
CA PRO A 150 20.92 0.12 1.66
C PRO A 150 21.73 -0.85 2.53
N GLY A 151 21.85 -0.57 3.84
CA GLY A 151 22.54 -1.46 4.79
C GLY A 151 21.76 -2.71 5.20
N ASP A 152 20.43 -2.69 5.05
CA ASP A 152 19.56 -3.76 5.56
C ASP A 152 19.53 -4.96 4.63
N TYR A 153 19.78 -4.76 3.34
CA TYR A 153 19.74 -5.85 2.35
C TYR A 153 20.64 -7.01 2.76
N CYS A 154 21.87 -6.72 3.18
CA CYS A 154 22.81 -7.77 3.55
C CYS A 154 22.59 -8.33 4.96
N ALA A 155 22.19 -7.49 5.91
CA ALA A 155 22.05 -7.89 7.30
C ALA A 155 20.73 -8.62 7.60
N ILE A 156 19.64 -8.21 6.94
CA ILE A 156 18.27 -8.61 7.29
C ILE A 156 17.62 -9.39 6.15
N TYR A 157 17.69 -8.88 4.92
CA TYR A 157 16.86 -9.40 3.81
C TYR A 157 17.53 -10.54 3.04
N MET A 158 18.84 -10.50 2.81
CA MET A 158 19.57 -11.51 2.04
C MET A 158 19.35 -12.93 2.59
N PRO A 159 19.43 -13.20 3.91
CA PRO A 159 19.14 -14.53 4.44
C PRO A 159 17.72 -15.00 4.14
N LYS A 160 16.72 -14.10 4.24
CA LYS A 160 15.31 -14.40 3.94
C LYS A 160 15.09 -14.68 2.46
N ILE A 161 15.68 -13.85 1.60
CA ILE A 161 15.61 -13.99 0.14
C ILE A 161 16.26 -15.31 -0.27
N GLN A 162 17.47 -15.59 0.22
CA GLN A 162 18.20 -16.82 -0.10
C GLN A 162 17.42 -18.06 0.36
N GLN A 163 16.83 -18.02 1.56
CA GLN A 163 15.96 -19.09 2.05
C GLN A 163 14.75 -19.29 1.13
N ALA A 164 14.05 -18.21 0.73
CA ALA A 164 12.92 -18.29 -0.17
C ALA A 164 13.29 -18.83 -1.55
N MET A 165 14.46 -18.44 -2.10
CA MET A 165 14.96 -18.98 -3.37
C MET A 165 15.24 -20.48 -3.29
N LEU A 166 15.80 -20.95 -2.16
CA LEU A 166 16.04 -22.37 -1.92
C LEU A 166 14.74 -23.16 -1.80
N GLU A 167 13.79 -22.68 -1.00
CA GLU A 167 12.50 -23.34 -0.79
C GLU A 167 11.67 -23.45 -2.07
N ARG A 168 11.73 -22.42 -2.91
CA ARG A 168 11.05 -22.38 -4.21
C ARG A 168 11.81 -23.14 -5.30
N GLY A 169 13.05 -23.56 -5.04
CA GLY A 169 13.88 -24.24 -6.03
C GLY A 169 14.16 -23.40 -7.27
N THR A 170 14.28 -22.07 -7.13
CA THR A 170 14.47 -21.16 -8.29
C THR A 170 15.84 -21.31 -8.96
N GLY A 171 16.80 -21.93 -8.28
CA GLY A 171 18.19 -22.02 -8.74
C GLY A 171 18.93 -20.67 -8.68
N VAL A 172 18.31 -19.64 -8.10
CA VAL A 172 18.94 -18.34 -7.87
C VAL A 172 19.72 -18.38 -6.56
N SER A 173 20.98 -17.93 -6.59
CA SER A 173 21.76 -17.69 -5.38
C SER A 173 22.14 -16.22 -5.29
N VAL A 174 22.11 -15.69 -4.07
CA VAL A 174 22.46 -14.32 -3.75
C VAL A 174 23.56 -14.32 -2.69
N ASP A 175 24.42 -13.31 -2.73
CA ASP A 175 25.45 -13.08 -1.73
C ASP A 175 25.71 -11.60 -1.57
N CYS A 176 26.37 -11.22 -0.48
CA CYS A 176 26.77 -9.86 -0.20
C CYS A 176 28.26 -9.69 -0.43
N VAL A 177 28.59 -8.90 -1.45
CA VAL A 177 29.98 -8.62 -1.84
C VAL A 177 30.33 -7.18 -1.50
N ASP A 178 31.58 -6.96 -1.11
CA ASP A 178 32.10 -5.61 -0.90
C ASP A 178 32.27 -4.91 -2.24
N VAL A 179 31.56 -3.79 -2.42
CA VAL A 179 31.71 -2.87 -3.55
C VAL A 179 32.09 -1.51 -3.00
N ASN A 180 33.38 -1.17 -3.09
CA ASN A 180 33.94 0.10 -2.61
C ASN A 180 33.73 0.34 -1.11
N GLY A 181 33.89 -0.69 -0.28
CA GLY A 181 33.75 -0.62 1.18
C GLY A 181 32.31 -0.68 1.67
N MET A 182 31.34 -0.97 0.79
CA MET A 182 29.94 -1.17 1.12
C MET A 182 29.49 -2.57 0.70
N LEU A 183 28.93 -3.33 1.65
CA LEU A 183 28.32 -4.61 1.34
C LEU A 183 27.07 -4.38 0.49
N THR A 184 27.05 -4.99 -0.69
CA THR A 184 25.95 -4.90 -1.64
C THR A 184 25.49 -6.30 -2.00
N MET A 185 24.18 -6.56 -1.89
CA MET A 185 23.61 -7.84 -2.30
C MET A 185 23.68 -7.97 -3.83
N GLN A 186 24.12 -9.12 -4.32
CA GLN A 186 24.22 -9.45 -5.73
C GLN A 186 23.69 -10.85 -6.01
N ILE A 187 23.22 -11.06 -7.24
CA ILE A 187 22.85 -12.38 -7.74
C ILE A 187 24.13 -13.08 -8.21
N MET A 188 24.52 -14.15 -7.52
CA MET A 188 25.75 -14.89 -7.79
C MET A 188 25.54 -15.95 -8.87
N SER A 189 24.35 -16.55 -8.92
CA SER A 189 23.97 -17.49 -9.96
C SER A 189 22.47 -17.46 -10.22
N LYS A 190 22.09 -17.83 -11.44
CA LYS A 190 20.70 -18.10 -11.86
C LYS A 190 20.69 -19.21 -12.92
N PRO A 191 19.55 -19.87 -13.16
CA PRO A 191 19.39 -20.82 -14.27
C PRO A 191 19.75 -20.21 -15.63
N THR A 192 20.21 -21.05 -16.57
CA THR A 192 20.64 -20.60 -17.90
C THR A 192 19.50 -20.08 -18.77
N ASP A 193 18.27 -20.55 -18.51
CA ASP A 193 17.03 -20.16 -19.18
C ASP A 193 16.34 -18.95 -18.55
N MET A 194 16.77 -18.52 -17.36
CA MET A 194 16.24 -17.33 -16.67
C MET A 194 16.99 -16.06 -17.11
N SER A 195 16.28 -14.98 -17.39
CA SER A 195 16.93 -13.68 -17.67
C SER A 195 17.45 -13.02 -16.38
N GLN A 196 18.30 -12.00 -16.51
CA GLN A 196 18.80 -11.26 -15.34
C GLN A 196 17.65 -10.49 -14.67
N GLU A 197 16.82 -9.84 -15.47
CA GLU A 197 15.67 -9.06 -15.03
C GLU A 197 14.65 -9.92 -14.30
N GLN A 198 14.43 -11.16 -14.76
CA GLN A 198 13.58 -12.12 -14.05
C GLN A 198 14.15 -12.50 -12.69
N ALA A 199 15.46 -12.76 -12.60
CA ALA A 199 16.11 -13.05 -11.33
C ALA A 199 16.03 -11.84 -10.37
N GLU A 200 16.19 -10.63 -10.88
CA GLU A 200 16.06 -9.40 -10.10
C GLU A 200 14.63 -9.18 -9.59
N GLN A 201 13.61 -9.43 -10.41
CA GLN A 201 12.21 -9.37 -9.98
C GLN A 201 11.88 -10.37 -8.86
N LEU A 202 12.55 -11.53 -8.85
CA LEU A 202 12.40 -12.53 -7.80
C LEU A 202 13.16 -12.15 -6.52
N VAL A 203 14.33 -11.53 -6.63
CA VAL A 203 15.22 -11.22 -5.50
C VAL A 203 14.86 -9.90 -4.82
N TYR A 204 14.46 -8.90 -5.59
CA TYR A 204 14.08 -7.56 -5.11
C TYR A 204 12.56 -7.37 -5.04
N SER A 205 11.82 -8.48 -4.90
CA SER A 205 10.36 -8.44 -4.75
C SER A 205 9.96 -7.76 -3.43
N ASP A 206 8.84 -7.05 -3.45
CA ASP A 206 8.28 -6.39 -2.27
C ASP A 206 7.81 -7.36 -1.18
N GLU A 207 7.59 -8.62 -1.53
CA GLU A 207 7.14 -9.66 -0.61
C GLU A 207 8.09 -9.90 0.58
N PHE A 208 9.37 -9.57 0.47
CA PHE A 208 10.35 -9.79 1.54
C PHE A 208 10.30 -8.73 2.64
N TYR A 209 9.68 -7.59 2.34
CA TYR A 209 9.59 -6.45 3.25
C TYR A 209 8.16 -5.90 3.33
N THR A 210 7.17 -6.60 2.78
CA THR A 210 5.75 -6.22 2.81
C THR A 210 4.92 -7.41 3.22
N VAL A 211 4.10 -7.24 4.26
CA VAL A 211 3.05 -8.21 4.62
C VAL A 211 1.71 -7.63 4.21
N ARG A 212 1.02 -8.33 3.32
CA ARG A 212 -0.32 -7.96 2.88
C ARG A 212 -1.38 -8.56 3.81
N GLY A 213 -2.42 -7.77 4.06
CA GLY A 213 -3.64 -8.18 4.74
C GLY A 213 -4.56 -9.03 3.83
N PRO A 214 -5.89 -8.89 3.90
CA PRO A 214 -6.62 -7.71 4.38
C PRO A 214 -6.98 -7.77 5.87
N TRP A 215 -6.87 -6.63 6.55
CA TRP A 215 -7.50 -6.42 7.86
C TRP A 215 -8.58 -5.34 7.71
N SER A 216 -9.84 -5.67 8.04
CA SER A 216 -11.00 -4.82 7.73
C SER A 216 -11.84 -4.52 8.98
N PHE A 217 -11.94 -3.26 9.36
CA PHE A 217 -12.50 -2.82 10.62
C PHE A 217 -13.74 -1.94 10.38
N PRO A 218 -14.96 -2.52 10.41
CA PRO A 218 -16.18 -1.75 10.29
C PRO A 218 -16.47 -0.95 11.56
N PHE A 219 -16.86 0.31 11.38
CA PHE A 219 -17.24 1.22 12.45
C PHE A 219 -18.37 2.15 12.00
N ASN A 220 -19.01 2.80 12.97
CA ASN A 220 -20.14 3.68 12.74
C ASN A 220 -19.96 4.96 13.56
N LEU A 221 -19.79 6.10 12.89
CA LEU A 221 -19.72 7.42 13.49
C LEU A 221 -20.99 8.25 13.22
N SER A 222 -22.15 7.60 13.11
CA SER A 222 -23.43 8.30 13.05
C SER A 222 -23.63 9.07 14.36
N GLN A 223 -23.72 10.40 14.26
CA GLN A 223 -24.19 11.26 15.34
C GLN A 223 -25.69 11.08 15.57
#